data_AF-A7IMG8-F1
#
_entry.id   AF-A7IMG8-F1
#
_cell.length_a   1.000
_cell.length_b   1.000
_cell.length_c   1.000
_cell.angle_alpha   90.00
_cell.angle_beta   90.00
_cell.angle_gamma   90.00
#
_symmetry.space_group_name_H-M   'P 1'
#
loop_
_entity.id
_entity.type
_entity.pdbx_description
1 polymer ?
#
loop_
_entity_poly.entity_id
_entity_poly.type
_entity_poly.pdbx_seq_one_letter_code
_entity_poly.pdbx_strand_id
1 'polypeptide(L)'
;MIVNVESQPIKNSSVREYDMKKTSIAIFAWIIICVSFTDSAFSEVEQSTNSTISDLRGQAVSHLKFMYGMYFAIRGCLEAYNDQSEPNFKPTVTLSEAQQVLRAADAAARSVGIDVDKAWLEMSSIGQAAGEALKIKTDDNFKKCQQSGMFFRTVTSRLQMTIRKLDGNIPIIRKDF
;
A
#
# COMPACT_ATOMS: atom_id res chain seq x y z
N MET A 1 66.00 8.19 -15.67
CA MET A 1 64.79 8.88 -15.16
C MET A 1 63.83 7.81 -14.67
N ILE A 2 63.72 7.63 -13.36
CA ILE A 2 62.74 6.75 -12.72
C ILE A 2 62.00 7.67 -11.75
N VAL A 3 60.73 7.95 -12.03
CA VAL A 3 59.89 8.78 -11.16
C VAL A 3 59.25 7.84 -10.15
N ASN A 4 59.63 8.01 -8.89
CA ASN A 4 59.08 7.34 -7.73
C ASN A 4 57.64 7.86 -7.53
N VAL A 5 56.64 6.99 -7.67
CA VAL A 5 55.24 7.34 -7.37
C VAL A 5 54.99 7.05 -5.91
N GLU A 6 54.87 8.11 -5.13
CA GLU A 6 54.58 8.14 -3.71
C GLU A 6 53.14 7.65 -3.45
N SER A 7 53.00 6.54 -2.75
CA SER A 7 51.72 5.95 -2.35
C SER A 7 51.10 6.77 -1.21
N GLN A 8 50.04 7.54 -1.50
CA GLN A 8 49.21 8.14 -0.47
C GLN A 8 48.16 7.14 0.06
N PRO A 9 47.93 7.07 1.39
CA PRO A 9 46.92 6.20 1.96
C PRO A 9 45.52 6.77 1.70
N ILE A 10 44.67 5.98 1.04
CA ILE A 10 43.25 6.28 0.87
C ILE A 10 42.59 6.24 2.25
N LYS A 11 42.24 7.44 2.72
CA LYS A 11 41.43 7.72 3.90
C LYS A 11 40.20 6.81 3.94
N ASN A 12 40.04 6.09 5.05
CA ASN A 12 38.78 5.50 5.50
C ASN A 12 37.63 6.50 5.32
N SER A 13 36.80 6.30 4.29
CA SER A 13 35.46 6.88 4.26
C SER A 13 34.59 6.01 5.16
N SER A 14 34.19 6.59 6.29
CA SER A 14 33.12 6.06 7.11
C SER A 14 31.91 5.82 6.22
N VAL A 15 31.62 4.54 5.98
CA VAL A 15 30.31 4.10 5.51
C VAL A 15 29.32 4.65 6.53
N ARG A 16 28.59 5.70 6.14
CA ARG A 16 27.41 6.14 6.88
C ARG A 16 26.47 4.95 6.88
N GLU A 17 26.44 4.27 8.00
CA GLU A 17 25.38 3.35 8.39
C GLU A 17 24.09 4.19 8.40
N TYR A 18 23.44 4.25 7.25
CA TYR A 18 22.14 4.89 7.10
C TYR A 18 21.15 4.02 7.87
N ASP A 19 20.73 4.53 9.02
CA ASP A 19 19.78 3.94 9.96
C ASP A 19 18.42 3.65 9.27
N MET A 20 18.32 2.50 8.61
CA MET A 20 17.11 2.00 7.92
C MET A 20 15.90 1.84 8.85
N LYS A 21 16.10 1.89 10.17
CA LYS A 21 14.99 1.83 11.15
C LYS A 21 14.16 3.11 11.14
N LYS A 22 14.78 4.28 10.93
CA LYS A 22 14.05 5.57 10.93
C LYS A 22 13.21 5.78 9.69
N THR A 23 13.68 5.35 8.51
CA THR A 23 12.94 5.45 7.25
C THR A 23 11.71 4.53 7.23
N SER A 24 11.82 3.32 7.81
CA SER A 24 10.69 2.39 7.90
C SER A 24 9.56 2.95 8.77
N ILE A 25 9.88 3.57 9.91
CA ILE A 25 8.86 4.17 10.79
C ILE A 25 8.16 5.37 10.11
N ALA A 26 8.91 6.19 9.35
CA ALA A 26 8.34 7.33 8.64
C ALA A 26 7.35 6.92 7.53
N ILE A 27 7.62 5.81 6.83
CA ILE A 27 6.72 5.30 5.77
C ILE A 27 5.45 4.70 6.37
N PHE A 28 5.55 4.00 7.51
CA PHE A 28 4.39 3.42 8.20
C PHE A 28 3.50 4.47 8.89
N ALA A 29 4.07 5.57 9.40
CA ALA A 29 3.31 6.65 10.04
C ALA A 29 2.44 7.42 9.04
N TRP A 30 2.90 7.60 7.79
CA TRP A 30 2.13 8.27 6.74
C TRP A 30 0.86 7.51 6.34
N ILE A 31 0.92 6.18 6.38
CA ILE A 31 -0.23 5.32 6.04
C ILE A 31 -1.35 5.41 7.10
N ILE A 32 -1.00 5.67 8.37
CA ILE A 32 -1.97 5.77 9.47
C ILE A 32 -2.54 7.20 9.60
N ILE A 33 -1.75 8.24 9.32
CA ILE A 33 -2.17 9.65 9.48
C ILE A 33 -3.21 10.07 8.42
N CYS A 34 -3.23 9.46 7.24
CA CYS A 34 -4.25 9.76 6.22
C CYS A 34 -5.68 9.29 6.59
N VAL A 35 -5.86 8.54 7.67
CA VAL A 35 -7.18 8.01 8.08
C VAL A 35 -7.92 8.98 9.04
N SER A 36 -7.26 10.04 9.52
CA SER A 36 -7.76 10.84 10.67
C SER A 36 -8.17 12.29 10.36
N PHE A 37 -8.11 12.78 9.11
CA PHE A 37 -8.35 14.19 8.77
C PHE A 37 -9.56 14.44 7.86
N THR A 38 -10.72 13.84 8.17
CA THR A 38 -11.99 14.25 7.53
C THR A 38 -13.11 14.36 8.57
N ASP A 39 -12.88 15.19 9.58
CA ASP A 39 -13.95 15.63 10.47
C ASP A 39 -13.70 17.10 10.81
N SER A 40 -14.22 18.01 9.98
CA SER A 40 -14.48 19.45 10.23
C SER A 40 -14.37 20.27 8.94
N ALA A 41 -15.50 20.60 8.33
CA ALA A 41 -15.88 21.96 7.91
C ALA A 41 -17.03 21.88 6.91
N PHE A 42 -18.24 22.15 7.42
CA PHE A 42 -19.45 22.38 6.65
C PHE A 42 -19.57 23.89 6.42
N SER A 43 -19.60 24.34 5.16
CA SER A 43 -20.29 25.58 4.76
C SER A 43 -20.51 25.66 3.24
N GLU A 44 -21.79 25.91 2.88
CA GLU A 44 -22.32 26.60 1.69
C GLU A 44 -22.33 25.90 0.29
N VAL A 45 -23.41 25.13 0.08
CA VAL A 45 -24.45 25.25 -0.98
C VAL A 45 -24.17 26.40 -1.98
N GLU A 46 -23.72 26.27 -3.23
CA GLU A 46 -24.09 25.45 -4.40
C GLU A 46 -22.85 24.84 -5.10
N GLN A 47 -21.70 24.93 -4.46
CA GLN A 47 -20.43 24.30 -4.84
C GLN A 47 -20.31 22.87 -4.25
N SER A 48 -21.46 22.24 -3.98
CA SER A 48 -21.58 21.09 -3.06
C SER A 48 -21.55 19.73 -3.78
N THR A 49 -21.99 19.63 -5.03
CA THR A 49 -22.04 18.34 -5.75
C THR A 49 -20.70 18.01 -6.41
N ASN A 50 -20.05 18.98 -7.05
CA ASN A 50 -18.74 18.78 -7.67
C ASN A 50 -17.61 18.58 -6.64
N SER A 51 -17.66 19.26 -5.49
CA SER A 51 -16.75 18.99 -4.38
C SER A 51 -16.97 17.57 -3.86
N THR A 52 -18.22 17.17 -3.58
CA THR A 52 -18.54 15.83 -3.09
C THR A 52 -18.11 14.72 -4.06
N ILE A 53 -18.35 14.86 -5.38
CA ILE A 53 -17.92 13.86 -6.37
C ILE A 53 -16.39 13.83 -6.48
N SER A 54 -15.73 14.98 -6.50
CA SER A 54 -14.26 15.07 -6.51
C SER A 54 -13.66 14.41 -5.25
N ASP A 55 -14.26 14.66 -4.09
CA ASP A 55 -13.84 14.09 -2.81
C ASP A 55 -14.05 12.58 -2.79
N LEU A 56 -15.17 12.08 -3.31
CA LEU A 56 -15.42 10.65 -3.46
C LEU A 56 -14.43 9.99 -4.42
N ARG A 57 -14.08 10.63 -5.54
CA ARG A 57 -13.04 10.13 -6.44
C ARG A 57 -11.68 10.09 -5.75
N GLY A 58 -11.33 11.15 -5.01
CA GLY A 58 -10.10 11.20 -4.20
C GLY A 58 -10.03 10.06 -3.18
N GLN A 59 -11.14 9.79 -2.48
CA GLN A 59 -11.25 8.68 -1.54
C GLN A 59 -11.11 7.31 -2.24
N ALA A 60 -11.77 7.12 -3.38
CA ALA A 60 -11.68 5.88 -4.14
C ALA A 60 -10.25 5.63 -4.65
N VAL A 61 -9.57 6.66 -5.14
CA VAL A 61 -8.14 6.60 -5.50
C VAL A 61 -7.29 6.22 -4.29
N SER A 62 -7.51 6.84 -3.13
CA SER A 62 -6.76 6.54 -1.90
C SER A 62 -6.97 5.09 -1.44
N HIS A 63 -8.21 4.60 -1.46
CA HIS A 63 -8.51 3.20 -1.13
C HIS A 63 -7.88 2.22 -2.12
N LEU A 64 -7.92 2.52 -3.43
CA LEU A 64 -7.30 1.69 -4.45
C LEU A 64 -5.77 1.62 -4.28
N LYS A 65 -5.13 2.76 -4.02
CA LYS A 65 -3.70 2.85 -3.71
C LYS A 65 -3.31 2.03 -2.48
N PHE A 66 -4.10 2.15 -1.41
CA PHE A 66 -3.88 1.36 -0.20
C PHE A 66 -4.09 -0.14 -0.47
N MET A 67 -5.08 -0.53 -1.28
CA MET A 67 -5.25 -1.93 -1.72
C MET A 67 -4.02 -2.47 -2.45
N TYR A 68 -3.41 -1.68 -3.35
CA TYR A 68 -2.17 -2.08 -4.01
C TYR A 68 -1.02 -2.27 -3.03
N GLY A 69 -0.84 -1.36 -2.07
CA GLY A 69 0.15 -1.51 -0.99
C GLY A 69 -0.07 -2.80 -0.18
N MET A 70 -1.32 -3.08 0.18
CA MET A 70 -1.67 -4.30 0.91
C MET A 70 -1.44 -5.58 0.11
N TYR A 71 -1.64 -5.55 -1.21
CA TYR A 71 -1.30 -6.68 -2.08
C TYR A 71 0.19 -7.02 -2.02
N PHE A 72 1.07 -6.01 -2.09
CA PHE A 72 2.52 -6.25 -1.96
C PHE A 72 2.91 -6.70 -0.55
N ALA A 73 2.24 -6.20 0.48
CA ALA A 73 2.43 -6.69 1.84
C ALA A 73 2.07 -8.19 1.96
N ILE A 74 0.90 -8.60 1.45
CA ILE A 74 0.47 -10.01 1.41
C ILE A 74 1.49 -10.86 0.64
N ARG A 75 1.96 -10.38 -0.51
CA ARG A 75 2.97 -11.06 -1.31
C ARG A 75 4.28 -11.24 -0.53
N GLY A 76 4.82 -10.17 0.06
CA GLY A 76 6.07 -10.23 0.84
C GLY A 76 5.97 -11.15 2.06
N CYS A 77 4.83 -11.13 2.77
CA CYS A 77 4.56 -12.03 3.89
C CYS A 77 4.47 -13.50 3.44
N LEU A 78 3.82 -13.79 2.30
CA LEU A 78 3.77 -15.16 1.75
C LEU A 78 5.15 -15.65 1.28
N GLU A 79 5.93 -14.79 0.63
CA GLU A 79 7.31 -15.09 0.26
C GLU A 79 8.14 -15.41 1.52
N ALA A 80 8.06 -14.58 2.57
CA ALA A 80 8.76 -14.85 3.83
C ALA A 80 8.30 -16.14 4.53
N TYR A 81 7.00 -16.44 4.52
CA TYR A 81 6.46 -17.69 5.05
C TYR A 81 7.07 -18.91 4.35
N ASN A 82 7.16 -18.86 3.01
CA ASN A 82 7.71 -19.96 2.20
C ASN A 82 9.24 -20.06 2.33
N ASP A 83 9.96 -18.94 2.20
CA ASP A 83 11.42 -18.92 2.13
C ASP A 83 12.06 -19.16 3.50
N GLN A 84 11.43 -18.68 4.58
CA GLN A 84 12.00 -18.71 5.93
C GLN A 84 11.35 -19.75 6.84
N SER A 85 10.34 -20.48 6.33
CA SER A 85 9.57 -21.49 7.07
C SER A 85 9.03 -20.98 8.42
N GLU A 86 8.65 -19.70 8.49
CA GLU A 86 8.18 -19.03 9.70
C GLU A 86 6.66 -18.83 9.64
N PRO A 87 5.87 -19.61 10.42
CA PRO A 87 4.40 -19.58 10.34
C PRO A 87 3.78 -18.23 10.70
N ASN A 88 4.48 -17.42 11.50
CA ASN A 88 3.97 -16.12 11.91
C ASN A 88 3.88 -15.09 10.77
N PHE A 89 4.52 -15.36 9.62
CA PHE A 89 4.34 -14.54 8.42
C PHE A 89 3.06 -14.86 7.64
N LYS A 90 2.36 -15.97 7.92
CA LYS A 90 1.23 -16.41 7.08
C LYS A 90 0.06 -15.41 7.14
N PRO A 91 -0.32 -14.75 6.03
CA PRO A 91 -1.47 -13.86 6.01
C PRO A 91 -2.80 -14.62 5.96
N THR A 92 -3.89 -13.93 6.29
CA THR A 92 -5.27 -14.46 6.30
C THR A 92 -5.98 -14.42 4.94
N VAL A 93 -5.29 -13.96 3.90
CA VAL A 93 -5.74 -13.87 2.51
C VAL A 93 -4.68 -14.54 1.64
N THR A 94 -5.11 -15.34 0.67
CA THR A 94 -4.18 -15.96 -0.30
C THR A 94 -3.76 -14.97 -1.39
N LEU A 95 -2.61 -15.20 -2.03
CA LEU A 95 -2.20 -14.36 -3.16
C LEU A 95 -3.21 -14.41 -4.32
N SER A 96 -3.79 -15.58 -4.59
CA SER A 96 -4.80 -15.75 -5.64
C SER A 96 -6.08 -14.95 -5.35
N GLU A 97 -6.56 -14.98 -4.11
CA GLU A 97 -7.70 -14.16 -3.65
C GLU A 97 -7.40 -12.67 -3.82
N ALA A 98 -6.22 -12.21 -3.36
CA ALA A 98 -5.83 -10.82 -3.49
C ALA A 98 -5.76 -10.36 -4.96
N GLN A 99 -5.21 -11.19 -5.86
CA GLN A 99 -5.17 -10.91 -7.30
C GLN A 99 -6.57 -10.86 -7.92
N GLN A 100 -7.47 -11.75 -7.53
CA GLN A 100 -8.84 -11.75 -8.02
C GLN A 100 -9.57 -10.48 -7.60
N VAL A 101 -9.44 -10.09 -6.33
CA VAL A 101 -10.04 -8.86 -5.79
C VAL A 101 -9.46 -7.62 -6.46
N LEU A 102 -8.13 -7.56 -6.67
CA LEU A 102 -7.50 -6.44 -7.38
C LEU A 102 -8.04 -6.27 -8.81
N ARG A 103 -8.16 -7.37 -9.58
CA ARG A 103 -8.73 -7.28 -10.94
C ARG A 103 -10.17 -6.75 -10.93
N ALA A 104 -10.97 -7.15 -9.95
CA ALA A 104 -12.34 -6.66 -9.80
C ALA A 104 -12.37 -5.19 -9.35
N ALA A 105 -11.46 -4.79 -8.45
CA ALA A 105 -11.30 -3.41 -8.00
C ALA A 105 -10.88 -2.49 -9.15
N ASP A 106 -9.94 -2.91 -9.99
CA ASP A 106 -9.50 -2.16 -11.16
C ASP A 106 -10.64 -1.95 -12.15
N ALA A 107 -11.42 -3.00 -12.44
CA ALA A 107 -12.58 -2.90 -13.33
C ALA A 107 -13.63 -1.94 -12.76
N ALA A 108 -13.94 -2.04 -11.46
CA ALA A 108 -14.90 -1.19 -10.78
C ALA A 108 -14.43 0.28 -10.73
N ALA A 109 -13.16 0.53 -10.45
CA ALA A 109 -12.57 1.87 -10.42
C ALA A 109 -12.56 2.52 -11.81
N ARG A 110 -12.14 1.77 -12.86
CA ARG A 110 -12.19 2.26 -14.24
C ARG A 110 -13.62 2.66 -14.65
N SER A 111 -14.64 1.93 -14.18
CA SER A 111 -16.05 2.21 -14.53
C SER A 111 -16.57 3.58 -14.05
N VAL A 112 -15.92 4.19 -13.05
CA VAL A 112 -16.29 5.53 -12.53
C VAL A 112 -15.25 6.60 -12.89
N GLY A 113 -14.38 6.31 -13.86
CA GLY A 113 -13.41 7.25 -14.41
C GLY A 113 -12.12 7.41 -13.58
N ILE A 114 -11.78 6.45 -12.73
CA ILE A 114 -10.51 6.47 -12.00
C ILE A 114 -9.38 5.95 -12.90
N ASP A 115 -8.28 6.71 -12.94
CA ASP A 115 -7.03 6.31 -13.58
C ASP A 115 -6.28 5.31 -12.69
N VAL A 116 -6.57 4.02 -12.91
CA VAL A 116 -5.98 2.93 -12.12
C VAL A 116 -4.52 2.69 -12.46
N ASP A 117 -4.09 2.98 -13.69
CA ASP A 117 -2.72 2.75 -14.14
C ASP A 117 -1.79 3.77 -13.46
N LYS A 118 -2.21 5.04 -13.38
CA LYS A 118 -1.53 6.05 -12.57
C LYS A 118 -1.49 5.67 -11.09
N ALA A 119 -2.61 5.23 -10.52
CA ALA A 119 -2.66 4.82 -9.11
C ALA A 119 -1.72 3.63 -8.82
N TRP A 120 -1.63 2.67 -9.74
CA TRP A 120 -0.70 1.54 -9.66
C TRP A 120 0.76 2.00 -9.76
N LEU A 121 1.10 2.84 -10.73
CA LEU A 121 2.46 3.35 -10.90
C LEU A 121 2.94 4.10 -9.67
N GLU A 122 2.08 4.93 -9.06
CA GLU A 122 2.43 5.69 -7.85
C GLU A 122 2.65 4.80 -6.62
N MET A 123 1.97 3.65 -6.52
CA MET A 123 2.04 2.81 -5.32
C MET A 123 2.87 1.53 -5.45
N SER A 124 3.14 1.06 -6.67
CA SER A 124 3.77 -0.25 -6.89
C SER A 124 5.17 -0.34 -6.29
N SER A 125 6.01 0.67 -6.50
CA SER A 125 7.37 0.73 -5.95
C SER A 125 7.37 0.84 -4.43
N ILE A 126 6.48 1.67 -3.87
CA ILE A 126 6.30 1.84 -2.42
C ILE A 126 5.82 0.54 -1.79
N GLY A 127 4.81 -0.09 -2.40
CA GLY A 127 4.26 -1.36 -1.96
C GLY A 127 5.31 -2.47 -1.98
N GLN A 128 6.09 -2.58 -3.06
CA GLN A 128 7.19 -3.55 -3.15
C GLN A 128 8.21 -3.35 -2.03
N ALA A 129 8.66 -2.12 -1.79
CA ALA A 129 9.59 -1.82 -0.70
C ALA A 129 9.01 -2.19 0.68
N ALA A 130 7.73 -1.90 0.91
CA ALA A 130 7.05 -2.28 2.15
C ALA A 130 6.94 -3.82 2.30
N GLY A 131 6.63 -4.53 1.22
CA GLY A 131 6.59 -6.00 1.19
C GLY A 131 7.95 -6.62 1.53
N GLU A 132 9.05 -6.09 0.98
CA GLU A 132 10.41 -6.54 1.32
C GLU A 132 10.76 -6.25 2.79
N ALA A 133 10.40 -5.07 3.29
CA ALA A 133 10.65 -4.71 4.69
C ALA A 133 9.92 -5.62 5.69
N LEU A 134 8.75 -6.13 5.32
CA LEU A 134 7.96 -7.06 6.15
C LEU A 134 8.62 -8.44 6.31
N LYS A 135 9.58 -8.81 5.47
CA LYS A 135 10.27 -10.11 5.56
C LYS A 135 11.22 -10.23 6.76
N ILE A 136 11.50 -9.13 7.45
CA ILE A 136 12.37 -9.12 8.63
C ILE A 136 11.64 -9.74 9.82
N LYS A 137 12.26 -10.73 10.49
CA LYS A 137 11.69 -11.44 11.64
C LYS A 137 11.60 -10.55 12.89
N THR A 138 10.47 -9.86 13.02
CA THR A 138 10.14 -9.06 14.21
C THR A 138 8.69 -9.30 14.61
N ASP A 139 8.38 -9.20 15.91
CA ASP A 139 7.02 -9.36 16.42
C ASP A 139 6.04 -8.36 15.78
N ASP A 140 6.51 -7.16 15.46
CA ASP A 140 5.73 -6.13 14.76
C ASP A 140 5.39 -6.55 13.33
N ASN A 141 6.37 -7.06 12.58
CA ASN A 141 6.14 -7.55 11.21
C ASN A 141 5.25 -8.80 11.18
N PHE A 142 5.37 -9.70 12.15
CA PHE A 142 4.46 -10.83 12.29
C PHE A 142 3.01 -10.38 12.47
N LYS A 143 2.77 -9.42 13.38
CA LYS A 143 1.43 -8.84 13.57
C LYS A 143 0.91 -8.19 12.28
N LYS A 144 1.75 -7.40 11.60
CA LYS A 144 1.39 -6.78 10.32
C LYS A 144 1.04 -7.81 9.25
N CYS A 145 1.80 -8.90 9.15
CA CYS A 145 1.52 -9.97 8.20
C CYS A 145 0.20 -10.70 8.51
N GLN A 146 -0.04 -11.05 9.77
CA GLN A 146 -1.29 -11.69 10.20
C GLN A 146 -2.52 -10.78 9.96
N GLN A 147 -2.37 -9.47 10.18
CA GLN A 147 -3.43 -8.48 9.99
C GLN A 147 -3.63 -8.05 8.54
N SER A 148 -2.67 -8.29 7.65
CA SER A 148 -2.68 -7.78 6.28
C SER A 148 -3.95 -8.15 5.51
N GLY A 149 -4.43 -9.39 5.65
CA GLY A 149 -5.66 -9.83 5.01
C GLY A 149 -6.93 -9.13 5.54
N MET A 150 -6.97 -8.80 6.83
CA MET A 150 -8.08 -8.04 7.43
C MET A 150 -8.10 -6.60 6.89
N PHE A 151 -6.94 -5.95 6.83
CA PHE A 151 -6.85 -4.60 6.28
C PHE A 151 -7.22 -4.58 4.80
N PHE A 152 -6.76 -5.57 4.02
CA PHE A 152 -7.11 -5.74 2.61
C PHE A 152 -8.63 -5.87 2.41
N ARG A 153 -9.32 -6.73 3.17
CA ARG A 153 -10.78 -6.89 3.10
C ARG A 153 -11.53 -5.62 3.53
N THR A 154 -11.04 -4.94 4.57
CA THR A 154 -11.63 -3.67 5.05
C THR A 154 -11.57 -2.60 3.98
N VAL A 155 -10.40 -2.37 3.37
CA VAL A 155 -10.28 -1.36 2.32
C VAL A 155 -11.05 -1.74 1.05
N THR A 156 -11.15 -3.03 0.73
CA THR A 156 -11.98 -3.52 -0.39
C THR A 156 -13.44 -3.13 -0.20
N SER A 157 -13.97 -3.29 1.03
CA SER A 157 -15.33 -2.90 1.37
C SER A 157 -15.54 -1.39 1.29
N ARG A 158 -14.57 -0.59 1.77
CA ARG A 158 -14.60 0.87 1.66
C ARG A 158 -14.59 1.32 0.20
N LEU A 159 -13.70 0.75 -0.63
CA LEU A 159 -13.67 1.03 -2.06
C LEU A 159 -15.01 0.68 -2.71
N GLN A 160 -15.59 -0.49 -2.45
CA GLN A 160 -16.89 -0.89 -3.00
C GLN A 160 -18.00 0.13 -2.66
N MET A 161 -18.03 0.63 -1.43
CA MET A 161 -19.00 1.64 -1.01
C MET A 161 -18.77 2.98 -1.72
N THR A 162 -17.53 3.43 -1.82
CA THR A 162 -17.19 4.69 -2.49
C THR A 162 -17.50 4.62 -3.99
N ILE A 163 -17.18 3.52 -4.66
CA ILE A 163 -17.54 3.29 -6.07
C ILE A 163 -19.05 3.33 -6.27
N ARG A 164 -19.85 2.75 -5.37
CA ARG A 164 -21.32 2.83 -5.45
C ARG A 164 -21.85 4.27 -5.29
N LYS A 165 -21.22 5.08 -4.45
CA LYS A 165 -21.54 6.52 -4.31
C LYS A 165 -21.17 7.33 -5.55
N LEU A 166 -20.30 6.79 -6.41
CA LEU A 166 -19.92 7.34 -7.72
C LEU A 166 -20.73 6.71 -8.86
N ASP A 167 -21.89 6.10 -8.55
CA ASP A 167 -22.77 5.39 -9.49
C ASP A 167 -22.15 4.17 -10.20
N GLY A 168 -21.04 3.65 -9.66
CA GLY A 168 -20.40 2.43 -10.14
C GLY A 168 -21.12 1.17 -9.68
N ASN A 169 -21.43 0.28 -10.63
CA ASN A 169 -22.25 -0.92 -10.40
C ASN A 169 -21.49 -2.24 -10.49
N ILE A 170 -20.20 -2.21 -10.87
CA ILE A 170 -19.38 -3.42 -10.94
C ILE A 170 -19.04 -3.88 -9.51
N PRO A 171 -19.39 -5.11 -9.12
CA PRO A 171 -19.07 -5.63 -7.79
C PRO A 171 -17.59 -6.02 -7.70
N ILE A 172 -16.91 -5.52 -6.66
CA ILE A 172 -15.56 -5.94 -6.26
C ILE A 172 -15.66 -7.21 -5.41
N ILE A 173 -16.56 -7.19 -4.43
CA ILE A 173 -16.85 -8.33 -3.56
C ILE A 173 -17.97 -9.13 -4.22
N ARG A 174 -17.66 -10.36 -4.65
CA ARG A 174 -18.67 -11.28 -5.20
C ARG A 174 -19.53 -11.80 -4.06
N LYS A 175 -20.85 -11.73 -4.22
CA LYS A 175 -21.80 -12.46 -3.38
C LYS A 175 -21.76 -13.93 -3.80
N ASP A 176 -21.70 -14.81 -2.83
CA ASP A 176 -21.56 -16.27 -2.94
C ASP A 176 -22.89 -17.02 -2.72
N PHE A 177 -24.02 -16.32 -2.82
CA PHE A 177 -25.36 -16.86 -2.67
C PHE A 177 -26.22 -16.61 -3.92
#